data_AF-A0A254RMV7-F1
#
_entry.id   AF-A0A254RMV7-F1
#
_cell.length_a   1.000
_cell.length_b   1.000
_cell.length_c   1.000
_cell.angle_alpha   90.00
_cell.angle_beta   90.00
_cell.angle_gamma   90.00
#
_symmetry.space_group_name_H-M   'P 1'
#
loop_
_entity.id
_entity.type
_entity.pdbx_description
1 polymer ?
#
loop_
_entity_poly.entity_id
_entity_poly.type
_entity_poly.pdbx_seq_one_letter_code
_entity_poly.pdbx_strand_id
1 'polypeptide(L)'
;MKKFLFVLIAVLGMLFSQAAADEGYWPKSYFAEVGFGIIASKGDFNERSTAITDTAGKKGLIHQPALDFLATPDLTIGANIAQFTLALNFQYWTSNQTLAGFSDESYTADSRIWRLGFEFTYNLFWPDYFQIGLGGGYSYTSINTKNSVYFQDGGIQSSELMGSAVGFIANLHYYFTDQLSMVPAIKVYENWFKNAYSGRTDNCDLDPYLWQTFVLASVSLQYTF
;
A
#
# COMPACT_ATOMS: atom_id res chain seq x y z
N MET A 1 18.18 4.58 12.02
CA MET A 1 18.68 3.45 11.18
C MET A 1 19.02 2.21 12.01
N LYS A 2 19.94 2.25 12.98
CA LYS A 2 20.32 1.05 13.78
C LYS A 2 19.14 0.36 14.51
N LYS A 3 18.23 1.13 15.11
CA LYS A 3 17.06 0.58 15.84
C LYS A 3 16.07 -0.17 14.93
N PHE A 4 15.88 0.30 13.69
CA PHE A 4 14.99 -0.33 12.72
C PHE A 4 15.59 -1.65 12.21
N LEU A 5 16.91 -1.69 11.99
CA LEU A 5 17.63 -2.91 11.62
C LEU A 5 17.56 -3.97 12.74
N PHE A 6 17.65 -3.56 14.01
CA PHE A 6 17.48 -4.48 15.14
C PHE A 6 16.07 -5.06 15.24
N VAL A 7 15.04 -4.25 15.00
CA VAL A 7 13.64 -4.74 14.97
C VAL A 7 13.45 -5.69 13.79
N LEU A 8 13.97 -5.37 12.60
CA LEU A 8 13.90 -6.24 11.43
C LEU A 8 14.61 -7.58 11.67
N ILE A 9 15.82 -7.56 12.22
CA ILE A 9 16.58 -8.77 12.58
C ILE A 9 15.85 -9.58 13.66
N ALA A 10 15.23 -8.91 14.63
CA ALA A 10 14.47 -9.59 15.67
C ALA A 10 13.19 -10.26 15.11
N VAL A 11 12.46 -9.58 14.22
CA VAL A 11 11.28 -10.14 13.54
C VAL A 11 11.69 -11.30 12.65
N LEU A 12 12.74 -11.15 11.83
CA LEU A 12 13.28 -12.23 11.02
C LEU A 12 13.74 -13.41 11.90
N GLY A 13 14.47 -13.15 12.98
CA GLY A 13 14.92 -14.19 13.92
C GLY A 13 13.78 -14.94 14.60
N MET A 14 12.69 -14.25 14.96
CA MET A 14 11.49 -14.89 15.50
C MET A 14 10.81 -15.79 14.47
N LEU A 15 10.73 -15.38 13.20
CA LEU A 15 10.17 -16.19 12.11
C LEU A 15 11.00 -17.46 11.86
N PHE A 16 12.34 -17.36 11.83
CA PHE A 16 13.22 -18.53 11.68
C PHE A 16 13.17 -19.49 12.88
N SER A 17 12.96 -18.97 14.10
CA SER A 17 12.93 -19.82 15.31
C SER A 17 11.72 -20.75 15.41
N GLN A 18 10.59 -20.39 14.80
CA GLN A 18 9.38 -21.21 14.81
C GLN A 18 9.36 -22.27 13.69
N ALA A 19 10.07 -22.04 12.58
CA ALA A 19 10.21 -23.02 11.51
C ALA A 19 10.93 -24.31 11.95
N ALA A 20 11.84 -24.20 12.94
CA ALA A 20 12.64 -25.33 13.43
C ALA A 20 11.95 -26.21 14.50
N ALA A 21 10.77 -25.80 15.00
CA ALA A 21 10.18 -26.39 16.22
C ALA A 21 8.84 -27.14 16.01
N ASP A 22 8.33 -27.28 14.78
CA ASP A 22 6.94 -27.69 14.57
C ASP A 22 6.80 -29.10 13.94
N GLU A 23 6.44 -30.08 14.77
CA GLU A 23 5.85 -31.38 14.38
C GLU A 23 4.30 -31.31 14.36
N GLY A 24 3.73 -30.16 14.01
CA GLY A 24 2.29 -29.89 14.12
C GLY A 24 1.41 -30.52 13.02
N TYR A 25 0.13 -30.73 13.35
CA TYR A 25 -0.93 -31.31 12.47
C TYR A 25 -1.19 -30.51 11.17
N TRP A 26 -0.71 -29.27 11.07
CA TRP A 26 -0.86 -28.40 9.90
C TRP A 26 0.53 -28.00 9.38
N PRO A 27 0.90 -28.35 8.14
CA PRO A 27 2.17 -27.94 7.54
C PRO A 27 2.28 -26.41 7.48
N LYS A 28 3.43 -25.87 7.87
CA LYS A 28 3.70 -24.43 7.86
C LYS A 28 5.02 -24.14 7.15
N SER A 29 5.06 -23.03 6.43
CA SER A 29 6.30 -22.48 5.88
C SER A 29 6.25 -20.97 5.94
N TYR A 30 7.41 -20.32 5.92
CA TYR A 30 7.53 -18.87 5.90
C TYR A 30 8.07 -18.44 4.55
N PHE A 31 7.77 -17.20 4.16
CA PHE A 31 8.28 -16.70 2.91
C PHE A 31 8.60 -15.21 2.96
N ALA A 32 9.48 -14.83 2.05
CA ALA A 32 9.71 -13.45 1.65
C ALA A 32 9.54 -13.36 0.14
N GLU A 33 8.89 -12.30 -0.30
CA GLU A 33 8.58 -12.02 -1.69
C GLU A 33 8.99 -10.59 -2.03
N VAL A 34 9.64 -10.44 -3.18
CA VAL A 34 10.07 -9.16 -3.72
C VAL A 34 9.60 -9.08 -5.16
N GLY A 35 8.86 -8.03 -5.48
CA GLY A 35 8.32 -7.80 -6.80
C GLY A 35 8.22 -6.33 -7.15
N PHE A 36 7.67 -6.11 -8.34
CA PHE A 36 7.32 -4.80 -8.84
C PHE A 36 5.97 -4.89 -9.54
N GLY A 37 5.22 -3.80 -9.50
CA GLY A 37 3.91 -3.72 -10.12
C GLY A 37 3.57 -2.33 -10.60
N ILE A 38 2.42 -2.26 -11.25
CA ILE A 38 1.80 -1.01 -11.71
C ILE A 38 0.46 -0.89 -11.01
N ILE A 39 0.24 0.25 -10.37
CA ILE A 39 -1.05 0.67 -9.85
C ILE A 39 -1.70 1.55 -10.91
N ALA A 40 -2.89 1.17 -11.37
CA ALA A 40 -3.83 2.10 -11.97
C ALA A 40 -4.81 2.56 -10.89
N SER A 41 -5.10 3.85 -10.81
CA SER A 41 -6.09 4.34 -9.85
C SER A 41 -7.14 5.25 -10.46
N LYS A 42 -8.31 5.27 -9.82
CA LYS A 42 -9.42 6.15 -10.15
C LYS A 42 -10.22 6.49 -8.91
N GLY A 43 -10.66 7.74 -8.80
CA GLY A 43 -11.50 8.21 -7.71
C GLY A 43 -11.38 9.71 -7.51
N ASP A 44 -11.69 10.15 -6.29
CA ASP A 44 -11.77 11.56 -5.92
C ASP A 44 -10.47 12.34 -6.13
N PHE A 45 -9.32 11.68 -6.00
CA PHE A 45 -8.02 12.34 -6.13
C PHE A 45 -7.74 12.83 -7.55
N ASN A 46 -8.40 12.23 -8.55
CA ASN A 46 -8.18 12.57 -9.96
C ASN A 46 -9.11 13.69 -10.45
N GLU A 47 -10.12 14.07 -9.66
CA GLU A 47 -11.24 14.87 -10.16
C GLU A 47 -11.38 16.25 -9.50
N ARG A 48 -11.03 16.38 -8.22
CA ARG A 48 -11.36 17.60 -7.45
C ARG A 48 -10.36 17.90 -6.35
N SER A 49 -10.26 19.19 -5.99
CA SER A 49 -9.62 19.65 -4.76
C SER A 49 -10.56 19.53 -3.56
N THR A 50 -10.00 19.45 -2.34
CA THR A 50 -10.78 19.39 -1.10
C THR A 50 -10.59 20.64 -0.26
N ALA A 51 -11.69 21.24 0.18
CA ALA A 51 -11.68 22.38 1.08
C ALA A 51 -11.22 21.98 2.49
N ILE A 52 -10.34 22.77 3.07
CA ILE A 52 -9.86 22.64 4.44
C ILE A 52 -9.89 23.97 5.17
N THR A 53 -9.85 23.92 6.49
CA THR A 53 -9.79 25.12 7.34
C THR A 53 -8.61 24.99 8.29
N ASP A 54 -7.79 26.04 8.42
CA ASP A 54 -6.68 26.06 9.38
C ASP A 54 -7.17 26.23 10.82
N THR A 55 -6.24 26.03 11.76
CA THR A 55 -6.48 26.19 13.21
C THR A 55 -6.93 27.60 13.61
N ALA A 56 -6.75 28.60 12.74
CA ALA A 56 -7.20 29.98 12.92
C ALA A 56 -8.51 30.30 12.17
N GLY A 57 -9.16 29.30 11.55
CA GLY A 57 -10.43 29.47 10.83
C GLY A 57 -10.31 29.93 9.37
N LYS A 58 -9.09 30.01 8.81
CA LYS A 58 -8.88 30.41 7.41
C LYS A 58 -9.06 29.24 6.46
N LYS A 59 -9.75 29.50 5.36
CA LYS A 59 -10.03 28.49 4.33
C LYS A 59 -8.83 28.29 3.40
N GLY A 60 -8.62 27.04 3.02
CA GLY A 60 -7.66 26.62 2.00
C GLY A 60 -8.20 25.46 1.17
N LEU A 61 -7.44 25.09 0.15
CA LEU A 61 -7.71 23.93 -0.71
C LEU A 61 -6.51 22.99 -0.69
N ILE A 62 -6.77 21.70 -0.51
CA ILE A 62 -5.82 20.63 -0.82
C ILE A 62 -6.05 20.23 -2.28
N HIS A 63 -5.01 20.34 -3.09
CA HIS A 63 -4.96 19.76 -4.42
C HIS A 63 -4.27 18.40 -4.32
N GLN A 64 -5.02 17.34 -4.59
CA GLN A 64 -4.56 15.96 -4.50
C GLN A 64 -3.63 15.63 -5.66
N PRO A 65 -2.66 14.72 -5.46
CA PRO A 65 -1.94 14.17 -6.59
C PRO A 65 -2.88 13.29 -7.43
N ALA A 66 -2.94 13.53 -8.74
CA ALA A 66 -3.68 12.66 -9.66
C ALA A 66 -2.88 11.36 -9.86
N LEU A 67 -3.30 10.29 -9.17
CA LEU A 67 -2.59 9.02 -9.07
C LEU A 67 -2.88 8.06 -10.24
N ASP A 68 -3.00 8.52 -11.48
CA ASP A 68 -3.54 7.72 -12.59
C ASP A 68 -2.79 6.40 -12.80
N PHE A 69 -1.47 6.47 -12.93
CA PHE A 69 -0.60 5.30 -13.11
C PHE A 69 0.71 5.45 -12.32
N LEU A 70 1.05 4.44 -11.52
CA LEU A 70 2.22 4.44 -10.66
C LEU A 70 2.94 3.11 -10.72
N ALA A 71 4.25 3.12 -10.94
CA ALA A 71 5.07 1.93 -10.73
C ALA A 71 5.47 1.85 -9.25
N THR A 72 5.28 0.69 -8.62
CA THR A 72 5.55 0.49 -7.19
C THR A 72 6.33 -0.81 -6.95
N PRO A 73 7.27 -0.83 -6.00
CA PRO A 73 7.73 -2.08 -5.44
C PRO A 73 6.59 -2.79 -4.70
N ASP A 74 6.64 -4.12 -4.67
CA ASP A 74 5.70 -4.97 -3.95
C ASP A 74 6.51 -5.91 -3.05
N LEU A 75 6.62 -5.58 -1.76
CA LEU A 75 7.41 -6.36 -0.80
C LEU A 75 6.45 -7.09 0.12
N THR A 76 6.59 -8.41 0.22
CA THR A 76 5.69 -9.21 1.05
C THR A 76 6.49 -10.16 1.94
N ILE A 77 6.08 -10.31 3.19
CA ILE A 77 6.56 -11.37 4.08
C ILE A 77 5.34 -12.08 4.66
N GLY A 78 5.44 -13.38 4.90
CA GLY A 78 4.29 -14.10 5.41
C GLY A 78 4.55 -15.54 5.81
N ALA A 79 3.46 -16.21 6.12
CA ALA A 79 3.43 -17.62 6.43
C ALA A 79 2.35 -18.33 5.62
N ASN A 80 2.68 -19.51 5.13
CA ASN A 80 1.72 -20.48 4.61
C ASN A 80 1.38 -21.45 5.74
N ILE A 81 0.10 -21.75 5.91
CA ILE A 81 -0.44 -22.69 6.88
C ILE A 81 -1.40 -23.60 6.11
N ALA A 82 -0.91 -24.76 5.68
CA ALA A 82 -1.55 -25.60 4.69
C ALA A 82 -1.99 -24.76 3.46
N GLN A 83 -3.26 -24.86 3.07
CA GLN A 83 -3.88 -24.10 1.97
C GLN A 83 -4.11 -22.61 2.24
N PHE A 84 -3.69 -22.06 3.39
CA PHE A 84 -3.90 -20.65 3.74
C PHE A 84 -2.59 -19.89 3.73
N THR A 85 -2.62 -18.63 3.29
CA THR A 85 -1.49 -17.71 3.40
C THR A 85 -1.90 -16.47 4.18
N LEU A 86 -1.04 -16.06 5.11
CA LEU A 86 -1.15 -14.83 5.88
C LEU A 86 0.08 -13.98 5.59
N ALA A 87 -0.12 -12.76 5.13
CA ALA A 87 0.98 -11.94 4.63
C ALA A 87 0.88 -10.48 5.08
N LEU A 88 2.04 -9.87 5.29
CA LEU A 88 2.23 -8.44 5.43
C LEU A 88 2.84 -7.92 4.13
N ASN A 89 2.16 -6.97 3.52
CA ASN A 89 2.56 -6.34 2.27
C ASN A 89 2.99 -4.90 2.53
N PHE A 90 4.12 -4.48 1.98
CA PHE A 90 4.66 -3.15 2.12
C PHE A 90 5.05 -2.56 0.77
N GLN A 91 4.64 -1.32 0.56
CA GLN A 91 4.92 -0.56 -0.65
C GLN A 91 5.38 0.84 -0.24
N TYR A 92 6.44 1.33 -0.87
CA TYR A 92 6.97 2.66 -0.64
C TYR A 92 7.58 3.19 -1.94
N TRP A 93 7.16 4.38 -2.36
CA TRP A 93 7.71 5.03 -3.55
C TRP A 93 7.54 6.54 -3.49
N THR A 94 8.29 7.23 -4.36
CA THR A 94 8.21 8.67 -4.56
C THR A 94 7.98 8.95 -6.04
N SER A 95 7.06 9.84 -6.37
CA SER A 95 6.71 10.18 -7.74
C SER A 95 6.31 11.65 -7.86
N ASN A 96 6.68 12.29 -8.97
CA ASN A 96 6.12 13.59 -9.33
C ASN A 96 4.74 13.37 -9.94
N GLN A 97 3.72 14.02 -9.39
CA GLN A 97 2.32 13.85 -9.80
C GLN A 97 1.71 15.21 -10.13
N THR A 98 0.85 15.25 -11.13
CA THR A 98 0.04 16.45 -11.40
C THR A 98 -0.94 16.68 -10.25
N LEU A 99 -1.28 17.93 -9.99
CA LEU A 99 -2.21 18.29 -8.94
C LEU A 99 -3.63 18.50 -9.49
N ALA A 100 -4.58 17.72 -8.99
CA ALA A 100 -5.98 17.81 -9.42
C ALA A 100 -6.60 19.16 -9.03
N GLY A 101 -7.38 19.72 -9.97
CA GLY A 101 -8.05 21.01 -9.78
C GLY A 101 -7.11 22.21 -9.65
N PHE A 102 -5.81 22.06 -9.95
CA PHE A 102 -4.89 23.19 -10.00
C PHE A 102 -5.09 23.98 -11.30
N SER A 103 -4.94 25.31 -11.26
CA SER A 103 -5.22 26.17 -12.43
C SER A 103 -4.26 25.96 -13.60
N ASP A 104 -3.04 25.51 -13.29
CA ASP A 104 -2.05 25.07 -14.27
C ASP A 104 -1.97 23.54 -14.25
N GLU A 105 -2.58 22.89 -15.23
CA GLU A 105 -2.64 21.43 -15.35
C GLU A 105 -1.25 20.79 -15.58
N SER A 106 -0.22 21.59 -15.89
CA SER A 106 1.16 21.12 -16.00
C SER A 106 1.92 21.13 -14.66
N TYR A 107 1.33 21.72 -13.62
CA TYR A 107 1.97 21.78 -12.31
C TYR A 107 2.07 20.39 -11.69
N THR A 108 3.30 20.02 -11.32
CA THR A 108 3.60 18.75 -10.66
C THR A 108 4.24 18.96 -9.30
N ALA A 109 3.94 18.03 -8.40
CA ALA A 109 4.46 18.00 -7.05
C ALA A 109 5.05 16.63 -6.70
N ASP A 110 6.15 16.64 -5.96
CA ASP A 110 6.76 15.44 -5.39
C ASP A 110 5.82 14.86 -4.32
N SER A 111 5.39 13.62 -4.57
CA SER A 111 4.51 12.84 -3.71
C SER A 111 5.23 11.59 -3.21
N ARG A 112 5.28 11.42 -1.89
CA ARG A 112 5.76 10.22 -1.23
C ARG A 112 4.57 9.39 -0.79
N ILE A 113 4.54 8.14 -1.21
CA ILE A 113 3.43 7.24 -0.98
C ILE A 113 3.96 5.99 -0.28
N TRP A 114 3.26 5.57 0.76
CA TRP A 114 3.49 4.27 1.36
C TRP A 114 2.18 3.58 1.71
N ARG A 115 2.19 2.25 1.61
CA ARG A 115 1.08 1.39 1.96
C ARG A 115 1.58 0.21 2.77
N LEU A 116 0.87 -0.10 3.86
CA LEU A 116 1.06 -1.30 4.66
C LEU A 116 -0.25 -2.10 4.62
N GLY A 117 -0.17 -3.34 4.18
CA GLY A 117 -1.30 -4.25 4.03
C GLY A 117 -1.14 -5.51 4.87
N PHE A 118 -2.27 -6.04 5.33
CA PHE A 118 -2.41 -7.40 5.81
C PHE A 118 -3.29 -8.15 4.80
N GLU A 119 -2.80 -9.28 4.31
CA GLU A 119 -3.39 -10.04 3.21
C GLU A 119 -3.62 -11.49 3.66
N PHE A 120 -4.79 -12.02 3.35
CA PHE A 120 -5.17 -13.41 3.60
C PHE A 120 -5.64 -14.04 2.30
N THR A 121 -5.03 -15.16 1.89
CA THR A 121 -5.43 -15.91 0.70
C THR A 121 -5.64 -17.39 1.00
N TYR A 122 -6.55 -17.99 0.24
CA TYR A 122 -6.77 -19.43 0.16
C TYR A 122 -6.19 -19.93 -1.17
N ASN A 123 -5.26 -20.88 -1.09
CA ASN A 123 -4.54 -21.45 -2.24
C ASN A 123 -5.25 -22.72 -2.71
N LEU A 124 -5.94 -22.61 -3.84
CA LEU A 124 -6.43 -23.77 -4.58
C LEU A 124 -5.24 -24.59 -5.09
N PHE A 125 -5.42 -25.91 -5.13
CA PHE A 125 -4.41 -26.88 -5.60
C PHE A 125 -3.16 -26.96 -4.72
N TRP A 126 -3.20 -26.47 -3.48
CA TRP A 126 -2.13 -26.77 -2.52
C TRP A 126 -2.06 -28.29 -2.24
N PRO A 127 -0.87 -28.92 -2.14
CA PRO A 127 0.49 -28.36 -2.21
C PRO A 127 1.15 -28.54 -3.59
N ASP A 128 0.42 -28.45 -4.70
CA ASP A 128 0.98 -28.62 -6.03
C ASP A 128 1.91 -27.46 -6.44
N TYR A 129 2.74 -27.69 -7.46
CA TYR A 129 3.67 -26.71 -8.00
C TYR A 129 2.98 -25.48 -8.64
N PHE A 130 1.69 -25.59 -8.96
CA PHE A 130 0.86 -24.52 -9.48
C PHE A 130 -0.34 -24.32 -8.56
N GLN A 131 -0.44 -23.14 -7.95
CA GLN A 131 -1.50 -22.81 -7.00
C GLN A 131 -2.19 -21.52 -7.42
N ILE A 132 -3.49 -21.43 -7.15
CA ILE A 132 -4.29 -20.22 -7.39
C ILE A 132 -4.74 -19.68 -6.04
N GLY A 133 -4.20 -18.55 -5.62
CA GLY A 133 -4.60 -17.89 -4.39
C GLY A 133 -5.73 -16.90 -4.63
N LEU A 134 -6.79 -16.99 -3.83
CA LEU A 134 -7.89 -16.03 -3.80
C LEU A 134 -8.12 -15.54 -2.38
N GLY A 135 -8.34 -14.26 -2.20
CA GLY A 135 -8.41 -13.72 -0.85
C GLY A 135 -8.77 -12.25 -0.77
N GLY A 136 -8.52 -11.70 0.40
CA GLY A 136 -8.76 -10.31 0.69
C GLY A 136 -7.72 -9.72 1.62
N GLY A 137 -7.72 -8.41 1.72
CA GLY A 137 -6.77 -7.70 2.55
C GLY A 137 -7.35 -6.43 3.14
N TYR A 138 -6.67 -5.94 4.18
CA TYR A 138 -6.87 -4.63 4.74
C TYR A 138 -5.56 -3.86 4.60
N SER A 139 -5.59 -2.60 4.22
CA SER A 139 -4.39 -1.78 4.18
C SER A 139 -4.59 -0.38 4.69
N TYR A 140 -3.49 0.22 5.12
CA TYR A 140 -3.38 1.63 5.43
C TYR A 140 -2.41 2.28 4.44
N THR A 141 -2.79 3.46 3.94
CA THR A 141 -2.06 4.21 2.93
C THR A 141 -1.84 5.64 3.44
N SER A 142 -0.62 6.17 3.31
CA SER A 142 -0.36 7.61 3.48
C SER A 142 0.35 8.18 2.27
N ILE A 143 -0.10 9.38 1.86
CA ILE A 143 0.31 10.09 0.67
C ILE A 143 0.69 11.50 1.09
N ASN A 144 1.99 11.78 1.12
CA ASN A 144 2.53 13.09 1.46
C ASN A 144 2.92 13.83 0.17
N THR A 145 2.31 14.97 -0.11
CA THR A 145 2.53 15.74 -1.33
C THR A 145 3.03 17.13 -0.99
N LYS A 146 4.15 17.55 -1.62
CA LYS A 146 4.72 18.88 -1.41
C LYS A 146 3.88 19.96 -2.08
N ASN A 147 3.76 21.11 -1.42
CA ASN A 147 3.11 22.31 -1.99
C ASN A 147 1.70 22.04 -2.55
N SER A 148 0.94 21.14 -1.94
CA SER A 148 -0.41 20.76 -2.37
C SER A 148 -1.51 21.61 -1.73
N VAL A 149 -1.22 22.34 -0.66
CA VAL A 149 -2.21 23.13 0.09
C VAL A 149 -2.03 24.61 -0.16
N TYR A 150 -3.11 25.27 -0.58
CA TYR A 150 -3.13 26.70 -0.88
C TYR A 150 -4.18 27.42 -0.03
N PHE A 151 -3.73 28.39 0.76
CA PHE A 151 -4.60 29.25 1.57
C PHE A 151 -4.87 30.58 0.86
N GLN A 152 -6.02 31.20 1.16
CA GLN A 152 -6.41 32.50 0.58
C GLN A 152 -5.44 33.64 0.90
N ASP A 153 -4.65 33.50 1.98
CA ASP A 153 -3.62 34.48 2.35
C ASP A 153 -2.27 34.26 1.63
N GLY A 154 -2.24 33.39 0.62
CA GLY A 154 -1.05 33.06 -0.16
C GLY A 154 -0.12 32.04 0.48
N GLY A 155 -0.48 31.49 1.65
CA GLY A 155 0.28 30.43 2.28
C GLY A 155 0.24 29.12 1.48
N ILE A 156 1.41 28.59 1.14
CA ILE A 156 1.57 27.27 0.50
C ILE A 156 2.11 26.29 1.53
N GLN A 157 1.54 25.09 1.61
CA GLN A 157 1.95 24.03 2.53
C GLN A 157 1.92 22.66 1.83
N SER A 158 2.57 21.67 2.44
CA SER A 158 2.45 20.27 2.05
C SER A 158 1.27 19.62 2.76
N SER A 159 0.65 18.61 2.15
CA SER A 159 -0.39 17.79 2.77
C SER A 159 0.08 16.35 2.96
N GLU A 160 -0.49 15.68 3.97
CA GLU A 160 -0.45 14.23 4.10
C GLU A 160 -1.88 13.70 4.18
N LEU A 161 -2.27 12.88 3.20
CA LEU A 161 -3.58 12.23 3.14
C LEU A 161 -3.44 10.81 3.68
N MET A 162 -4.32 10.43 4.60
CA MET A 162 -4.27 9.18 5.34
C MET A 162 -5.58 8.41 5.13
N GLY A 163 -5.45 7.17 4.68
CA GLY A 163 -6.59 6.34 4.30
C GLY A 163 -6.41 4.89 4.65
N SER A 164 -7.52 4.17 4.69
CA SER A 164 -7.52 2.71 4.82
C SER A 164 -8.30 2.09 3.67
N ALA A 165 -8.06 0.82 3.40
CA ALA A 165 -8.71 0.11 2.32
C ALA A 165 -9.06 -1.31 2.71
N VAL A 166 -10.13 -1.82 2.12
CA VAL A 166 -10.33 -3.26 1.95
C VAL A 166 -10.00 -3.63 0.52
N GLY A 167 -9.51 -4.83 0.30
CA GLY A 167 -9.20 -5.28 -1.04
C GLY A 167 -9.46 -6.75 -1.28
N PHE A 168 -9.54 -7.06 -2.56
CA PHE A 168 -9.57 -8.40 -3.12
C PHE A 168 -8.22 -8.72 -3.74
N ILE A 169 -7.78 -9.96 -3.58
CA ILE A 169 -6.46 -10.43 -4.01
C ILE A 169 -6.65 -11.72 -4.81
N ALA A 170 -6.06 -11.76 -6.00
CA ALA A 170 -5.90 -12.98 -6.78
C ALA A 170 -4.43 -13.11 -7.19
N ASN A 171 -3.83 -14.27 -6.97
CA ASN A 171 -2.45 -14.55 -7.35
C ASN A 171 -2.31 -15.96 -7.92
N LEU A 172 -1.19 -16.21 -8.58
CA LEU A 172 -0.78 -17.54 -9.02
C LEU A 172 0.59 -17.81 -8.43
N HIS A 173 0.80 -18.96 -7.81
CA HIS A 173 2.14 -19.40 -7.43
C HIS A 173 2.62 -20.45 -8.42
N TYR A 174 3.71 -20.16 -9.13
CA TYR A 174 4.39 -21.13 -9.99
C TYR A 174 5.75 -21.48 -9.40
N TYR A 175 5.83 -22.64 -8.75
CA TYR A 175 7.04 -23.17 -8.13
C TYR A 175 7.92 -23.83 -9.20
N PHE A 176 9.09 -23.26 -9.42
CA PHE A 176 10.11 -23.84 -10.30
C PHE A 176 11.21 -24.56 -9.53
N THR A 177 11.28 -24.36 -8.21
CA THR A 177 11.93 -25.25 -7.23
C THR A 177 11.03 -25.38 -5.99
N ASP A 178 11.39 -26.27 -5.06
CA ASP A 178 10.66 -26.45 -3.79
C ASP A 178 10.63 -25.18 -2.92
N GLN A 179 11.55 -24.24 -3.13
CA GLN A 179 11.66 -23.00 -2.35
C GLN A 179 11.33 -21.74 -3.14
N LEU A 180 11.44 -21.77 -4.47
CA LEU A 180 11.31 -20.59 -5.31
C LEU A 180 10.06 -20.65 -6.18
N SER A 181 9.27 -19.58 -6.12
CA SER A 181 8.13 -19.40 -7.01
C SER A 181 8.08 -17.99 -7.61
N MET A 182 7.50 -17.93 -8.81
CA MET A 182 7.09 -16.66 -9.42
C MET A 182 5.62 -16.44 -9.10
N VAL A 183 5.29 -15.22 -8.66
CA VAL A 183 3.96 -14.85 -8.15
C VAL A 183 3.43 -13.63 -8.90
N PRO A 184 2.76 -13.81 -10.05
CA PRO A 184 1.92 -12.75 -10.60
C PRO A 184 0.66 -12.57 -9.74
N ALA A 185 0.28 -11.32 -9.51
CA ALA A 185 -0.90 -10.98 -8.71
C ALA A 185 -1.69 -9.79 -9.29
N ILE A 186 -3.00 -9.83 -9.07
CA ILE A 186 -3.90 -8.69 -9.22
C ILE A 186 -4.51 -8.41 -7.86
N LYS A 187 -4.39 -7.17 -7.38
CA LYS A 187 -4.96 -6.71 -6.13
C LYS A 187 -5.82 -5.48 -6.38
N VAL A 188 -7.05 -5.49 -5.90
CA VAL A 188 -7.98 -4.37 -6.02
C VAL A 188 -8.28 -3.86 -4.62
N TYR A 189 -7.89 -2.63 -4.31
CA TYR A 189 -8.09 -1.98 -3.02
C TYR A 189 -9.01 -0.77 -3.16
N GLU A 190 -10.11 -0.78 -2.42
CA GLU A 190 -11.00 0.38 -2.31
C GLU A 190 -10.60 1.18 -1.08
N ASN A 191 -9.95 2.33 -1.30
CA ASN A 191 -9.42 3.19 -0.25
C ASN A 191 -10.43 4.26 0.13
N TRP A 192 -10.59 4.50 1.43
CA TRP A 192 -11.25 5.67 1.98
C TRP A 192 -10.23 6.52 2.75
N PHE A 193 -9.98 7.73 2.27
CA PHE A 193 -9.14 8.72 2.93
C PHE A 193 -10.01 9.60 3.82
N LYS A 194 -9.80 9.47 5.13
CA LYS A 194 -10.60 10.16 6.16
C LYS A 194 -9.88 11.35 6.77
N ASN A 195 -8.55 11.38 6.67
CA ASN A 195 -7.75 12.35 7.39
C ASN A 195 -6.78 13.05 6.45
N ALA A 196 -6.59 14.34 6.69
CA ALA A 196 -5.56 15.15 6.07
C ALA A 196 -4.79 15.91 7.14
N TYR A 197 -3.47 15.93 7.00
CA TYR A 197 -2.59 16.74 7.82
C TYR A 197 -1.92 17.81 6.97
N SER A 198 -1.84 19.03 7.49
CA SER A 198 -0.94 20.08 6.99
C SER A 198 -0.39 20.87 8.17
N GLY A 199 0.76 21.52 8.00
CA GLY A 199 1.39 22.27 9.09
C GLY A 199 0.53 23.39 9.70
N ARG A 200 -0.50 23.88 8.99
CA ARG A 200 -1.43 24.93 9.48
C ARG A 200 -2.77 24.37 9.98
N THR A 201 -3.24 23.28 9.41
CA THR A 201 -4.53 22.66 9.78
C THR A 201 -4.41 21.66 10.91
N ASP A 202 -3.19 21.21 11.24
CA ASP A 202 -2.97 19.99 11.99
C ASP A 202 -3.71 18.80 11.33
N ASN A 203 -3.90 17.70 12.04
CA ASN A 203 -4.71 16.57 11.57
C ASN A 203 -6.20 16.94 11.61
N CYS A 204 -6.84 16.93 10.44
CA CYS A 204 -8.26 17.22 10.29
C CYS A 204 -8.99 16.05 9.62
N ASP A 205 -10.25 15.85 9.99
CA ASP A 205 -11.13 14.91 9.29
C ASP A 205 -11.61 15.54 7.97
N LEU A 206 -11.60 14.74 6.91
CA LEU A 206 -12.15 15.09 5.61
C LEU A 206 -13.66 14.85 5.62
N ASP A 207 -14.43 15.87 5.26
CA ASP A 207 -15.88 15.77 5.07
C ASP A 207 -16.27 16.38 3.71
N PRO A 208 -16.66 15.57 2.70
CA PRO A 208 -16.77 14.11 2.74
C PRO A 208 -15.40 13.41 2.70
N TYR A 209 -15.37 12.13 3.08
CA TYR A 209 -14.23 11.25 2.83
C TYR A 209 -13.95 11.13 1.33
N LEU A 210 -12.68 10.90 0.98
CA LEU A 210 -12.27 10.71 -0.40
C LEU A 210 -12.10 9.23 -0.71
N TRP A 211 -12.77 8.76 -1.76
CA TRP A 211 -12.72 7.39 -2.23
C TRP A 211 -11.74 7.25 -3.39
N GLN A 212 -10.95 6.16 -3.36
CA GLN A 212 -9.97 5.88 -4.40
C GLN A 212 -9.78 4.38 -4.58
N THR A 213 -10.08 3.88 -5.79
CA THR A 213 -9.82 2.50 -6.17
C THR A 213 -8.40 2.37 -6.69
N PHE A 214 -7.60 1.47 -6.10
CA PHE A 214 -6.27 1.07 -6.59
C PHE A 214 -6.34 -0.34 -7.18
N VAL A 215 -5.98 -0.47 -8.45
CA VAL A 215 -5.80 -1.75 -9.12
C VAL A 215 -4.32 -1.98 -9.34
N LEU A 216 -3.73 -2.87 -8.55
CA LEU A 216 -2.35 -3.29 -8.67
C LEU A 216 -2.26 -4.55 -9.53
N ALA A 217 -1.42 -4.53 -10.56
CA ALA A 217 -0.92 -5.72 -11.23
C ALA A 217 0.58 -5.83 -10.95
N SER A 218 1.02 -6.93 -10.33
CA SER A 218 2.42 -7.15 -9.94
C SER A 218 2.94 -8.52 -10.36
N VAL A 219 4.26 -8.61 -10.47
CA VAL A 219 5.00 -9.88 -10.59
C VAL A 219 6.11 -9.88 -9.56
N SER A 220 6.17 -10.96 -8.79
CA SER A 220 7.14 -11.10 -7.70
C SER A 220 7.89 -12.43 -7.75
N LEU A 221 9.05 -12.44 -7.10
CA LEU A 221 9.80 -13.65 -6.80
C LEU A 221 9.66 -13.95 -5.30
N GLN A 222 9.19 -15.15 -4.97
CA GLN A 222 9.02 -15.62 -3.60
C GLN A 222 10.10 -16.68 -3.28
N TYR A 223 10.69 -16.56 -2.09
CA TYR A 223 11.52 -17.58 -1.46
C TYR A 223 10.85 -18.10 -0.19
N THR A 224 10.69 -19.41 -0.10
CA THR A 224 10.02 -20.13 1.00
C THR A 224 11.06 -20.92 1.81
N PHE A 225 10.96 -20.85 3.14
CA PHE A 225 11.89 -21.47 4.09
C PHE A 225 11.18 -21.97 5.36
#